data_AF-G2QA10-F1
#
_entry.id   AF-G2QA10-F1
#
_cell.length_a   1.000
_cell.length_b   1.000
_cell.length_c   1.000
_cell.angle_alpha   90.00
_cell.angle_beta   90.00
_cell.angle_gamma   90.00
#
_symmetry.space_group_name_H-M   'P 1'
#
loop_
_entity.id
_entity.type
_entity.pdbx_description
1 polymer ?
#
loop_
_entity_poly.entity_id
_entity_poly.type
_entity_poly.pdbx_seq_one_letter_code
_entity_poly.pdbx_strand_id
1 'polypeptide(L)'
;MQFSTVVVAALAAVASASPAVKRQAACPEVDQIPKCGYDCIVNAAADLGCQADNYKCMCDQFDALRSGAATCVLSNCGLDGALEVISAAEAVCAACA
;
A
#
# COMPACT_ATOMS: atom_id res chain seq x y z
N MET A 1 -22.83 -32.64 -41.21
CA MET A 1 -23.12 -31.21 -41.46
C MET A 1 -22.58 -30.43 -40.25
N GLN A 2 -21.27 -30.19 -40.05
CA GLN A 2 -20.39 -29.28 -40.79
C GLN A 2 -21.02 -27.92 -41.11
N PHE A 3 -20.90 -27.01 -40.15
CA PHE A 3 -20.91 -25.56 -40.33
C PHE A 3 -19.78 -25.07 -39.40
N SER A 4 -18.50 -25.03 -39.79
CA SER A 4 -17.89 -24.12 -40.77
C SER A 4 -18.60 -22.77 -40.85
N THR A 5 -18.24 -21.86 -39.94
CA THR A 5 -17.85 -20.49 -40.28
C THR A 5 -17.11 -19.87 -39.10
N VAL A 6 -15.85 -19.51 -39.37
CA VAL A 6 -14.96 -18.66 -38.59
C VAL A 6 -15.59 -17.27 -38.45
N VAL A 7 -15.64 -16.71 -37.24
CA VAL A 7 -15.70 -15.26 -37.02
C VAL A 7 -14.70 -14.89 -35.93
N VAL A 8 -13.67 -14.19 -36.38
CA VAL A 8 -12.67 -13.45 -35.60
C VAL A 8 -13.33 -12.20 -35.02
N ALA A 9 -12.78 -11.71 -33.89
CA ALA A 9 -13.06 -10.46 -33.16
C ALA A 9 -14.07 -10.63 -32.01
N ALA A 10 -13.84 -10.13 -30.80
CA ALA A 10 -12.88 -9.15 -30.33
C ALA A 10 -12.54 -9.41 -28.85
N LEU A 11 -11.31 -9.05 -28.47
CA LEU A 11 -10.89 -8.92 -27.08
C LEU A 11 -11.72 -7.80 -26.44
N ALA A 12 -12.75 -8.16 -25.67
CA ALA A 12 -13.38 -7.28 -24.70
C ALA A 12 -13.22 -7.94 -23.33
N ALA A 13 -12.01 -7.86 -22.78
CA ALA A 13 -11.79 -8.10 -21.37
C ALA A 13 -12.43 -6.92 -20.60
N VAL A 14 -13.74 -7.01 -20.37
CA VAL A 14 -14.42 -6.18 -19.36
C VAL A 14 -13.99 -6.70 -17.99
N ALA A 15 -12.81 -6.27 -17.54
CA ALA A 15 -12.41 -6.44 -16.16
C ALA A 15 -13.38 -5.62 -15.29
N SER A 16 -14.17 -6.32 -14.49
CA SER A 16 -14.95 -5.74 -13.40
C SER A 16 -14.02 -4.99 -12.46
N ALA A 17 -14.02 -3.65 -12.56
CA ALA A 17 -13.34 -2.78 -11.60
C ALA A 17 -14.10 -2.81 -10.27
N SER A 18 -13.87 -3.86 -9.48
CA SER A 18 -14.17 -3.85 -8.05
C SER A 18 -13.31 -2.77 -7.38
N PRO A 19 -13.85 -1.93 -6.48
CA PRO A 19 -13.09 -0.85 -5.84
C PRO A 19 -12.02 -1.35 -4.84
N ALA A 20 -11.77 -2.66 -4.76
CA ALA A 20 -10.72 -3.25 -3.94
C ALA A 20 -9.31 -3.18 -4.55
N VAL A 21 -9.18 -2.86 -5.85
CA VAL A 21 -7.89 -2.88 -6.59
C VAL A 21 -7.19 -1.51 -6.64
N LYS A 22 -7.66 -0.49 -5.90
CA LYS A 22 -6.94 0.81 -5.89
C LYS A 22 -5.78 0.86 -4.92
N ARG A 23 -5.81 0.11 -3.81
CA ARG A 23 -4.69 0.09 -2.84
C ARG A 23 -3.49 -0.72 -3.33
N GLN A 24 -3.73 -1.84 -4.01
CA GLN A 24 -2.69 -2.80 -4.41
C GLN A 24 -2.14 -2.61 -5.83
N ALA A 25 -2.78 -1.79 -6.68
CA ALA A 25 -2.28 -1.55 -8.04
C ALA A 25 -1.20 -0.46 -8.14
N ALA A 26 -1.06 0.39 -7.11
CA ALA A 26 -0.13 1.53 -7.15
C ALA A 26 1.23 1.25 -6.46
N CYS A 27 1.31 0.27 -5.56
CA CYS A 27 2.53 -0.01 -4.78
C CYS A 27 2.51 -1.41 -4.13
N PRO A 28 3.05 -2.46 -4.76
CA PRO A 28 3.10 -3.81 -4.17
C PRO A 28 3.94 -3.90 -2.89
N GLU A 29 4.84 -2.94 -2.65
CA GLU A 29 5.72 -2.89 -1.48
C GLU A 29 4.94 -2.70 -0.17
N VAL A 30 3.72 -2.17 -0.24
CA VAL A 30 2.83 -1.99 0.93
C VAL A 30 2.46 -3.32 1.56
N ASP A 31 2.39 -4.40 0.77
CA ASP A 31 2.10 -5.74 1.27
C ASP A 31 3.26 -6.30 2.13
N GLN A 32 4.46 -5.69 2.07
CA GLN A 32 5.58 -6.04 2.93
C GLN A 32 5.54 -5.35 4.29
N ILE A 33 4.66 -4.37 4.50
CA ILE A 33 4.50 -3.71 5.80
C ILE A 33 3.90 -4.71 6.79
N PRO A 34 4.57 -4.98 7.93
CA PRO A 34 4.02 -5.84 8.96
C PRO A 34 2.66 -5.36 9.43
N LYS A 35 1.69 -6.28 9.53
CA LYS A 35 0.32 -5.96 9.98
C LYS A 35 0.27 -5.29 11.36
N CYS A 36 1.24 -5.60 12.23
CA CYS A 36 1.34 -5.00 13.56
C CYS A 36 1.55 -3.47 13.52
N GLY A 37 2.14 -2.94 12.44
CA GLY A 37 2.49 -1.53 12.29
C GLY A 37 1.67 -0.77 11.25
N TYR A 38 0.88 -1.48 10.43
CA TYR A 38 0.09 -0.86 9.36
C TYR A 38 -0.89 0.20 9.90
N ASP A 39 -1.69 -0.14 10.91
CA ASP A 39 -2.63 0.81 11.51
C ASP A 39 -1.93 1.99 12.18
N CYS A 40 -0.73 1.77 12.74
CA CYS A 40 0.08 2.84 13.33
C CYS A 40 0.52 3.85 12.27
N ILE A 41 0.94 3.38 11.09
CA ILE A 41 1.34 4.25 9.97
C ILE A 41 0.13 5.02 9.45
N VAL A 42 -1.02 4.36 9.26
CA VAL A 42 -2.24 5.01 8.75
C VAL A 42 -2.74 6.08 9.72
N ASN A 43 -2.72 5.82 11.03
CA ASN A 43 -3.10 6.81 12.03
C ASN A 43 -2.15 7.99 12.06
N ALA A 44 -0.82 7.75 12.08
CA ALA A 44 0.17 8.81 12.02
C ALA A 44 0.06 9.64 10.73
N ALA A 45 -0.25 8.99 9.59
CA ALA A 45 -0.50 9.68 8.34
C ALA A 45 -1.73 10.58 8.40
N ALA A 46 -2.81 10.11 9.05
CA ALA A 46 -4.02 10.90 9.25
C ALA A 46 -3.76 12.13 10.12
N ASP A 47 -2.94 12.01 11.17
CA ASP A 47 -2.51 13.14 12.01
C ASP A 47 -1.71 14.20 11.23
N LEU A 48 -1.02 13.78 10.16
CA LEU A 48 -0.31 14.66 9.23
C LEU A 48 -1.20 15.23 8.12
N GLY A 49 -2.46 14.79 8.04
CA GLY A 49 -3.41 15.17 6.98
C GLY A 49 -3.22 14.40 5.67
N CYS A 50 -2.44 13.32 5.68
CA CYS A 50 -2.29 12.43 4.53
C CYS A 50 -3.42 11.39 4.48
N GLN A 51 -3.90 11.09 3.28
CA GLN A 51 -4.82 9.97 3.07
C GLN A 51 -4.08 8.64 3.22
N ALA A 52 -4.79 7.59 3.62
CA ALA A 52 -4.23 6.26 3.90
C ALA A 52 -3.52 5.58 2.70
N ASP A 53 -3.76 6.07 1.48
CA ASP A 53 -3.16 5.61 0.22
C ASP A 53 -2.30 6.70 -0.47
N ASN A 54 -2.12 7.86 0.16
CA ASN A 54 -1.27 8.93 -0.35
C ASN A 54 0.16 8.77 0.16
N TYR A 55 0.85 7.76 -0.36
CA TYR A 55 2.24 7.44 0.00
C TYR A 55 3.18 8.61 -0.25
N LYS A 56 2.97 9.37 -1.33
CA LYS A 56 3.72 10.59 -1.59
C LYS A 56 3.66 11.58 -0.42
N CYS A 57 2.46 11.88 0.08
CA CYS A 57 2.28 12.76 1.25
C CYS A 57 2.99 12.20 2.50
N MET A 58 2.82 10.90 2.75
CA MET A 58 3.45 10.24 3.89
C MET A 58 4.99 10.33 3.83
N CYS A 59 5.56 10.15 2.63
CA CYS A 59 7.01 10.15 2.41
C CYS A 59 7.61 11.55 2.33
N ASP A 60 6.87 12.54 1.84
CA ASP A 60 7.27 13.96 1.92
C ASP A 60 7.40 14.43 3.39
N GLN A 61 6.73 13.75 4.33
CA GLN A 61 6.73 14.04 5.77
C GLN A 61 7.24 12.86 6.62
N PHE A 62 8.11 12.04 6.04
CA PHE A 62 8.47 10.73 6.59
C PHE A 62 9.04 10.77 8.02
N ASP A 63 9.87 11.76 8.35
CA ASP A 63 10.41 11.91 9.71
C ASP A 63 9.30 12.14 10.75
N ALA A 64 8.30 12.97 10.40
CA ALA A 64 7.16 13.23 11.29
C ALA A 64 6.26 12.00 11.40
N LEU A 65 6.06 11.28 10.28
CA LEU A 65 5.30 10.03 10.24
C LEU A 65 5.96 8.95 11.11
N ARG A 66 7.27 8.76 10.94
CA ARG A 66 8.11 7.83 11.72
C ARG A 66 8.00 8.12 13.22
N SER A 67 8.15 9.39 13.60
CA SER A 67 8.06 9.81 15.00
C SER A 67 6.67 9.59 15.57
N GLY A 68 5.61 9.95 14.83
CA GLY A 68 4.22 9.77 15.25
C GLY A 68 3.82 8.29 15.39
N ALA A 69 4.31 7.44 14.49
CA ALA A 69 4.04 6.00 14.52
C ALA A 69 4.91 5.24 15.54
N ALA A 70 6.08 5.75 15.93
CA ALA A 70 7.09 5.02 16.70
C ALA A 70 6.54 4.39 17.99
N THR A 71 5.80 5.14 18.81
CA THR A 71 5.25 4.63 20.08
C THR A 71 4.23 3.51 19.86
N CYS A 72 3.38 3.65 18.84
CA CYS A 72 2.38 2.65 18.47
C CYS A 72 3.05 1.38 17.94
N VAL A 73 4.01 1.55 17.02
CA VAL A 73 4.75 0.44 16.41
C VAL A 73 5.56 -0.30 17.47
N LEU A 74 6.27 0.37 18.37
CA LEU A 74 7.00 -0.28 19.46
C LEU A 74 6.09 -1.06 20.40
N SER A 75 4.88 -0.55 20.68
CA SER A 75 3.91 -1.22 21.55
C SER A 75 3.28 -2.46 20.88
N ASN A 76 3.01 -2.40 19.59
CA ASN A 76 2.30 -3.47 18.85
C ASN A 76 3.23 -4.49 18.19
N CYS A 77 4.41 -4.07 17.74
CA CYS A 77 5.36 -4.88 16.99
C CYS A 77 6.62 -5.25 17.79
N GLY A 78 6.88 -4.58 18.92
CA GLY A 78 8.17 -4.67 19.60
C GLY A 78 9.31 -3.99 18.84
N LEU A 79 10.54 -4.13 19.36
CA LEU A 79 11.74 -3.51 18.76
C LEU A 79 12.10 -4.10 17.39
N ASP A 80 12.09 -5.43 17.26
CA ASP A 80 12.43 -6.10 16.01
C ASP A 80 11.41 -5.78 14.91
N GLY A 81 10.12 -5.87 15.23
CA GLY A 81 9.06 -5.53 14.28
C GLY A 81 9.03 -4.04 13.95
N ALA A 82 9.48 -3.15 14.86
CA ALA A 82 9.63 -1.74 14.54
C ALA A 82 10.69 -1.50 13.45
N LEU A 83 11.82 -2.21 13.51
CA LEU A 83 12.84 -2.13 12.46
C LEU A 83 12.33 -2.65 11.11
N GLU A 84 11.53 -3.73 11.11
CA GLU A 84 10.89 -4.25 9.89
C GLU A 84 9.88 -3.25 9.31
N VAL A 85 9.02 -2.65 10.15
CA VAL A 85 8.05 -1.63 9.72
C VAL A 85 8.76 -0.40 9.14
N ILE A 86 9.84 0.03 9.78
CA ILE A 86 10.72 1.10 9.30
C ILE A 86 11.25 0.72 7.91
N SER A 87 11.93 -0.41 7.76
CA SER A 87 12.53 -0.82 6.50
C SER A 87 11.49 -0.96 5.37
N ALA A 88 10.33 -1.54 5.66
CA ALA A 88 9.23 -1.68 4.70
C ALA A 88 8.67 -0.31 4.28
N ALA A 89 8.49 0.63 5.22
CA ALA A 89 8.02 1.97 4.90
C ALA A 89 9.02 2.76 4.05
N GLU A 90 10.33 2.58 4.26
CA GLU A 90 11.38 3.13 3.39
C GLU A 90 11.31 2.56 1.97
N ALA A 91 11.09 1.25 1.84
CA ALA A 91 10.93 0.60 0.54
C ALA A 91 9.71 1.15 -0.21
N VAL A 92 8.58 1.35 0.48
CA VAL A 92 7.39 2.01 -0.08
C VAL A 92 7.71 3.44 -0.53
N CYS A 93 8.42 4.23 0.27
CA CYS A 93 8.81 5.58 -0.13
C CYS A 93 9.76 5.60 -1.33
N ALA A 94 10.66 4.62 -1.44
CA ALA A 94 11.58 4.53 -2.58
C ALA A 94 10.87 4.10 -3.87
N ALA A 95 9.86 3.24 -3.77
CA ALA A 95 9.17 2.67 -4.93
C ALA A 95 7.93 3.48 -5.37
N CYS A 96 7.29 4.23 -4.46
CA CYS A 96 5.90 4.67 -4.62
C CYS A 96 5.61 6.13 -4.23
N ALA A 97 6.62 6.91 -3.81
CA ALA A 97 6.47 8.33 -3.45
C ALA A 97 6.77 9.29 -4.61
#